data_AF-A0A397S8Y2-F1
#
_entry.id   AF-A0A397S8Y2-F1
#
_cell.length_a   1.000
_cell.length_b   1.000
_cell.length_c   1.000
_cell.angle_alpha   90.00
_cell.angle_beta   90.00
_cell.angle_gamma   90.00
#
_symmetry.space_group_name_H-M   'P 1'
#
loop_
_entity.id
_entity.type
_entity.pdbx_description
1 polymer ?
#
loop_
_entity_poly.entity_id
_entity_poly.type
_entity_poly.pdbx_seq_one_letter_code
_entity_poly.pdbx_strand_id
1 'polypeptide(L)'
;MQSEIDGPGETDSLKQCISELKAENNKIKAENIELKARVVKLEDKQSQNELIKNLLSLPVVIMTGILKPSFHVYYSKQLNQLLRSIKIDTWRRPTSRKHLLSLEQASSIHPEVEDLLNKAVGNYIKQKERQKMKPITSDCETSLRQENEELCISKQVLEKKIEELLELQEQYKSRGVAMTRSLEESGEKVSQLSDSVAFFKSIIPDTKKAIASAEKSIDLLENRCQNLEDIISVKDRKIIALVDQILSKMKHNDVTIEPEIYSSTHERKLWVKRHSESEHDLETQKKYTFRP
;
A
#
# COMPACT_ATOMS: atom_id res chain seq x y z
N MET A 1 5.95 -14.43 -32.27
CA MET A 1 5.74 -12.98 -32.14
C MET A 1 6.79 -12.48 -31.18
N GLN A 2 7.87 -11.93 -31.74
CA GLN A 2 8.89 -11.21 -30.98
C GLN A 2 8.35 -9.83 -30.62
N SER A 3 8.70 -9.40 -29.40
CA SER A 3 8.76 -8.04 -28.85
C SER A 3 7.48 -7.19 -28.83
N GLU A 4 7.02 -6.87 -27.61
CA GLU A 4 6.61 -5.49 -27.32
C GLU A 4 6.95 -5.07 -25.88
N ILE A 5 8.15 -4.48 -25.75
CA ILE A 5 8.49 -3.26 -24.98
C ILE A 5 8.24 -3.27 -23.45
N ASP A 6 9.24 -3.72 -22.69
CA ASP A 6 9.61 -3.08 -21.42
C ASP A 6 9.97 -1.61 -21.74
N GLY A 7 9.11 -0.68 -21.30
CA GLY A 7 9.31 0.74 -21.54
C GLY A 7 10.56 1.27 -20.80
N PRO A 8 11.38 2.15 -21.42
CA PRO A 8 12.56 2.72 -20.77
C PRO A 8 12.24 3.44 -19.44
N GLY A 9 10.99 3.90 -19.25
CA GLY A 9 10.56 4.61 -18.04
C GLY A 9 10.50 3.76 -16.75
N GLU A 10 10.21 2.46 -16.82
CA GLU A 10 10.14 1.61 -15.61
C GLU A 10 11.54 1.22 -15.11
N THR A 11 12.45 0.92 -16.03
CA THR A 11 13.85 0.58 -15.67
C THR A 11 14.59 1.78 -15.08
N ASP A 12 14.28 2.99 -15.52
CA ASP A 12 14.90 4.21 -14.98
C ASP A 12 14.28 4.64 -13.65
N SER A 13 12.97 4.41 -13.46
CA SER A 13 12.29 4.59 -12.17
C SER A 13 12.83 3.63 -11.09
N LEU A 14 13.09 2.38 -11.44
CA LEU A 14 13.70 1.40 -10.53
C LEU A 14 15.13 1.78 -10.12
N LYS A 15 15.96 2.25 -11.07
CA LYS A 15 17.32 2.73 -10.76
C LYS A 15 17.31 3.93 -9.83
N GLN A 16 16.35 4.83 -10.00
CA GLN A 16 16.16 5.98 -9.12
C GLN A 16 15.80 5.52 -7.69
N CYS A 17 14.81 4.64 -7.56
CA CYS A 17 14.39 4.07 -6.27
C CYS A 17 15.55 3.34 -5.56
N ILE A 18 16.34 2.56 -6.29
CA ILE A 18 17.53 1.88 -5.73
C ILE A 18 18.58 2.89 -5.24
N SER A 19 18.76 4.00 -5.94
CA SER A 19 19.72 5.04 -5.56
C SER A 19 19.27 5.80 -4.30
N GLU A 20 17.98 6.09 -4.18
CA GLU A 20 17.37 6.70 -3.00
C GLU A 20 17.48 5.79 -1.77
N LEU A 21 17.11 4.51 -1.91
CA LEU A 21 17.24 3.51 -0.83
C LEU A 21 18.70 3.34 -0.37
N LYS A 22 19.66 3.41 -1.30
CA LYS A 22 21.09 3.33 -0.96
C LYS A 22 21.56 4.55 -0.18
N ALA A 23 21.10 5.74 -0.54
CA ALA A 23 21.41 6.98 0.19
C ALA A 23 20.82 6.96 1.61
N GLU A 24 19.58 6.51 1.75
CA GLU A 24 18.89 6.42 3.02
C GLU A 24 19.52 5.37 3.95
N ASN A 25 19.92 4.22 3.40
CA ASN A 25 20.64 3.19 4.16
C ASN A 25 22.00 3.70 4.69
N ASN A 26 22.74 4.48 3.89
CA ASN A 26 23.98 5.10 4.34
C ASN A 26 23.74 6.11 5.48
N LYS A 27 22.65 6.90 5.40
CA LYS A 27 22.24 7.82 6.47
C LYS A 27 21.92 7.07 7.76
N ILE A 28 21.11 6.02 7.68
CA ILE A 28 20.76 5.16 8.82
C ILE A 28 22.02 4.57 9.46
N LYS A 29 22.98 4.10 8.64
CA LYS A 29 24.23 3.55 9.14
C LYS A 29 25.06 4.58 9.92
N ALA A 30 25.10 5.84 9.47
CA ALA A 30 25.80 6.91 10.16
C ALA A 30 25.14 7.25 11.51
N GLU A 31 23.81 7.39 11.54
CA GLU A 31 23.05 7.62 12.78
C GLU A 31 23.23 6.49 13.79
N ASN A 32 23.30 5.23 13.32
CA ASN A 32 23.52 4.07 14.18
C ASN A 32 24.90 4.09 14.86
N ILE A 33 25.94 4.56 14.14
CA ILE A 33 27.28 4.73 14.71
C ILE A 33 27.25 5.81 15.81
N GLU A 34 26.56 6.91 15.58
CA GLU A 34 26.42 7.99 16.57
C GLU A 34 25.64 7.51 17.81
N LEU A 35 24.55 6.78 17.62
CA LEU A 35 23.76 6.22 18.73
C LEU A 35 24.59 5.26 19.58
N LYS A 36 25.38 4.38 18.97
CA LYS A 36 26.30 3.50 19.71
C LYS A 36 27.29 4.30 20.56
N ALA A 37 27.84 5.39 20.03
CA ALA A 37 28.74 6.25 20.80
C ALA A 37 28.04 6.95 21.98
N ARG A 38 26.75 7.31 21.84
CA ARG A 38 25.96 7.90 22.93
C ARG A 38 25.63 6.89 24.03
N VAL A 39 25.36 5.62 23.67
CA VAL A 39 25.09 4.54 24.64
C VAL A 39 26.29 4.30 25.55
N VAL A 40 27.50 4.17 24.98
CA VAL A 40 28.74 3.98 25.77
C VAL A 40 28.94 5.11 26.78
N LYS A 41 28.70 6.36 26.38
CA LYS A 41 28.79 7.52 27.30
C LYS A 41 27.77 7.48 28.43
N LEU A 42 26.60 6.87 28.22
CA LEU A 42 25.56 6.75 29.24
C LEU A 42 25.88 5.62 30.23
N GLU A 43 26.45 4.50 29.77
CA GLU A 43 26.89 3.39 30.63
C GLU A 43 28.00 3.83 31.59
N ASP A 44 28.96 4.65 31.12
CA ASP A 44 30.00 5.24 31.97
C ASP A 44 29.40 6.13 33.08
N LYS A 45 28.43 6.98 32.72
CA LYS A 45 27.73 7.85 33.69
C LYS A 45 26.92 7.04 34.70
N GLN A 46 26.28 5.96 34.26
CA GLN A 46 25.52 5.06 35.14
C GLN A 46 26.46 4.37 36.15
N SER A 47 27.61 3.90 35.69
CA SER A 47 28.64 3.30 36.56
C SER A 47 29.17 4.30 37.60
N GLN A 48 29.39 5.56 37.20
CA GLN A 48 29.77 6.63 38.12
C GLN A 48 28.68 6.91 39.18
N ASN A 49 27.41 6.92 38.78
CA ASN A 49 26.29 7.15 39.70
C ASN A 49 26.16 6.04 40.75
N GLU A 50 26.34 4.76 40.36
CA GLU A 50 26.31 3.65 41.32
C GLU A 50 27.49 3.70 42.30
N LEU A 51 28.69 4.13 41.86
CA LEU A 51 29.82 4.37 42.76
C LEU A 51 29.53 5.48 43.78
N ILE A 52 28.96 6.60 43.34
CA ILE A 52 28.57 7.71 44.22
C ILE A 52 27.53 7.23 45.26
N LYS A 53 26.53 6.46 44.83
CA LYS A 53 25.51 5.89 45.70
C LYS A 53 26.09 4.94 46.75
N ASN A 54 27.05 4.10 46.38
CA ASN A 54 27.73 3.20 47.31
C ASN A 54 28.59 3.97 48.33
N LEU A 55 29.31 5.01 47.89
CA LEU A 55 30.08 5.88 48.77
C LEU A 55 29.20 6.67 49.76
N LEU A 56 27.99 7.06 49.37
CA LEU A 56 27.03 7.74 50.25
C LEU A 56 26.31 6.77 51.21
N SER A 57 26.25 5.47 50.89
CA SER A 57 25.59 4.47 51.74
C SER A 57 26.44 4.02 52.93
N LEU A 58 27.77 3.96 52.77
CA LEU A 58 28.70 3.50 53.82
C LEU A 58 28.67 4.32 55.13
N PRO A 59 28.64 5.68 55.11
CA PRO A 59 28.56 6.48 56.33
C PRO A 59 27.20 6.36 57.03
N VAL A 60 26.12 6.19 56.26
CA VAL A 60 24.75 6.09 56.78
C VAL A 60 24.55 4.77 57.52
N VAL A 61 25.09 3.66 57.00
CA VAL A 61 25.00 2.34 57.65
C VAL A 61 25.78 2.29 58.96
N ILE A 62 27.02 2.80 59.01
CA ILE A 62 27.86 2.80 60.21
C ILE A 62 27.26 3.70 61.33
N MET A 63 26.65 4.83 60.96
CA MET A 63 26.03 5.74 61.93
C MET A 63 24.72 5.19 62.54
N THR A 64 24.04 4.27 61.84
CA THR A 64 22.78 3.66 62.33
C THR A 64 22.96 2.50 63.31
N GLY A 65 24.11 1.83 63.33
CA GLY A 65 24.37 0.68 64.21
C GLY A 65 24.70 1.02 65.67
N ILE A 66 25.29 2.19 65.93
CA ILE A 66 25.83 2.57 67.26
C ILE A 66 24.88 3.51 68.03
N LEU A 67 23.90 4.14 67.36
CA LEU A 67 23.04 5.20 67.91
C LEU A 67 21.54 4.88 67.79
N LYS A 68 21.11 3.63 68.00
CA LYS A 68 19.66 3.34 68.06
C LYS A 68 19.16 3.57 69.49
N PRO A 69 18.36 4.62 69.75
CA PRO A 69 17.80 4.84 71.07
C PRO A 69 16.87 3.70 71.47
N SER A 70 17.07 3.14 72.66
CA SER A 70 16.29 2.02 73.18
C SER A 70 15.34 2.49 74.29
N PHE A 71 14.49 3.46 73.98
CA PHE A 71 13.52 3.96 74.94
C PHE A 71 12.46 2.91 75.29
N HIS A 72 12.02 2.89 76.55
CA HIS A 72 10.87 2.10 76.98
C HIS A 72 9.61 2.45 76.16
N VAL A 73 8.75 1.47 75.89
CA VAL A 73 7.50 1.66 75.13
C VAL A 73 6.58 2.71 75.75
N TYR A 74 6.67 2.92 77.07
CA TYR A 74 5.96 3.96 77.82
C TYR A 74 6.11 5.36 77.19
N TYR A 75 7.28 5.68 76.64
CA TYR A 75 7.58 6.99 76.03
C TYR A 75 7.12 7.13 74.58
N SER A 76 6.46 6.13 73.99
CA SER A 76 6.08 6.13 72.57
C SER A 76 5.27 7.36 72.18
N LYS A 77 4.41 7.86 73.08
CA LYS A 77 3.59 9.06 72.84
C LYS A 77 4.42 10.33 72.68
N GLN A 78 5.45 10.55 73.51
CA GLN A 78 6.37 11.68 73.35
C GLN A 78 7.28 11.48 72.13
N LEU A 79 7.77 10.26 71.92
CA LEU A 79 8.67 9.96 70.81
C LEU A 79 7.97 10.14 69.45
N ASN A 80 6.71 9.76 69.29
CA ASN A 80 6.00 9.94 68.02
C ASN A 80 5.84 11.42 67.61
N GLN A 81 5.99 12.35 68.54
CA GLN A 81 5.94 13.79 68.25
C GLN A 81 7.30 14.37 67.82
N LEU A 82 8.41 13.66 68.06
CA LEU A 82 9.76 14.14 67.81
C LEU A 82 10.35 13.58 66.51
N LEU A 83 11.17 14.40 65.84
CA LEU A 83 12.02 13.96 64.74
C LEU A 83 13.11 13.01 65.22
N ARG A 84 13.56 12.11 64.33
CA ARG A 84 14.55 11.08 64.64
C ARG A 84 15.86 11.63 65.22
N SER A 85 16.33 12.76 64.71
CA SER A 85 17.54 13.45 65.20
C SER A 85 17.39 13.90 66.66
N ILE A 86 16.22 14.42 67.03
CA ILE A 86 15.92 14.88 68.39
C ILE A 86 15.84 13.69 69.35
N LYS A 87 15.29 12.55 68.91
CA LYS A 87 15.28 11.30 69.69
C LYS A 87 16.70 10.84 70.02
N ILE A 88 17.59 10.87 69.02
CA ILE A 88 18.99 10.47 69.17
C ILE A 88 19.73 11.40 70.12
N ASP A 89 19.57 12.73 69.99
CA ASP A 89 20.20 13.69 70.89
C ASP A 89 19.67 13.56 72.33
N THR A 90 18.36 13.37 72.49
CA THR A 90 17.72 13.18 73.80
C THR A 90 18.19 11.88 74.46
N TRP A 91 18.44 10.82 73.69
CA TRP A 91 19.02 9.56 74.16
C TRP A 91 20.50 9.66 74.55
N ARG A 92 21.25 10.48 73.82
CA ARG A 92 22.69 10.68 74.06
C ARG A 92 22.96 11.41 75.38
N ARG A 93 22.05 12.29 75.80
CA ARG A 93 22.18 13.11 77.02
C ARG A 93 22.27 12.29 78.33
N PRO A 94 21.38 11.33 78.62
CA PRO A 94 21.47 10.49 79.82
C PRO A 94 22.55 9.38 79.70
N THR A 95 22.89 8.96 78.49
CA THR A 95 23.85 7.86 78.26
C THR A 95 25.31 8.30 78.11
N SER A 96 25.58 9.62 78.00
CA SER A 96 26.94 10.15 77.76
C SER A 96 27.45 11.15 78.83
N ARG A 97 26.66 11.49 79.87
CA ARG A 97 27.07 12.46 80.92
C ARG A 97 27.80 11.78 82.10
N LYS A 98 28.61 12.56 82.83
CA LYS A 98 29.46 12.11 83.97
C LYS A 98 28.71 11.51 85.18
N HIS A 99 27.38 11.60 85.24
CA HIS A 99 26.54 10.85 86.19
C HIS A 99 25.63 9.94 85.36
N LEU A 100 25.98 8.66 85.29
CA LEU A 100 25.38 7.71 84.35
C LEU A 100 24.12 7.06 84.90
N LEU A 101 23.08 7.04 84.08
CA LEU A 101 22.12 5.93 84.09
C LEU A 101 22.74 4.78 83.28
N SER A 102 22.67 3.56 83.80
CA SER A 102 23.03 2.39 83.00
C SER A 102 22.13 2.32 81.76
N LEU A 103 22.59 1.64 80.70
CA LEU A 103 21.79 1.47 79.49
C LEU A 103 20.42 0.85 79.81
N GLU A 104 20.36 -0.05 80.79
CA GLU A 104 19.11 -0.66 81.28
C GLU A 104 18.23 0.33 82.05
N GLN A 105 18.81 1.18 82.89
CA GLN A 105 18.06 2.22 83.63
C GLN A 105 17.52 3.29 82.69
N ALA A 106 18.30 3.73 81.70
CA ALA A 106 17.87 4.69 80.68
C ALA A 106 16.85 4.09 79.68
N SER A 107 16.92 2.77 79.46
CA SER A 107 15.94 2.03 78.64
C SER A 107 14.66 1.69 79.39
N SER A 108 14.64 1.85 80.72
CA SER A 108 13.48 1.65 81.59
C SER A 108 12.73 2.96 81.85
N ILE A 109 11.62 2.89 82.60
CA ILE A 109 10.86 4.08 83.02
C ILE A 109 11.66 4.81 84.10
N HIS A 110 12.33 5.90 83.71
CA HIS A 110 13.18 6.70 84.60
C HIS A 110 12.78 8.18 84.56
N PRO A 111 12.57 8.84 85.72
CA PRO A 111 12.05 10.21 85.78
C PRO A 111 12.94 11.23 85.04
N GLU A 112 14.26 11.06 85.06
CA GLU A 112 15.18 11.96 84.34
C GLU A 112 15.08 11.83 82.80
N VAL A 113 14.77 10.64 82.29
CA VAL A 113 14.54 10.41 80.86
C VAL A 113 13.21 11.02 80.43
N GLU A 114 12.19 10.91 81.29
CA GLU A 114 10.88 11.51 81.07
C GLU A 114 10.95 13.04 81.01
N ASP A 115 11.66 13.67 81.94
CA ASP A 115 11.76 15.13 82.00
C ASP A 115 12.52 15.71 80.80
N LEU A 116 13.58 15.00 80.34
CA LEU A 116 14.30 15.33 79.11
C LEU A 116 13.43 15.21 77.85
N LEU A 117 12.64 14.13 77.75
CA LEU A 117 11.72 13.94 76.63
C LEU A 117 10.63 15.01 76.61
N ASN A 118 10.02 15.32 77.75
CA ASN A 118 8.99 16.36 77.86
C ASN A 118 9.55 17.74 77.49
N LYS A 119 10.77 18.06 77.93
CA LYS A 119 11.48 19.29 77.55
C LYS A 119 11.79 19.36 76.06
N ALA A 120 12.24 18.24 75.46
CA ALA A 120 12.51 18.16 74.03
C ALA A 120 11.22 18.36 73.20
N VAL A 121 10.12 17.71 73.58
CA VAL A 121 8.80 17.88 72.95
C VAL A 121 8.35 19.35 73.05
N GLY A 122 8.42 19.96 74.22
CA GLY A 122 8.01 21.36 74.42
C GLY A 122 8.83 22.34 73.56
N ASN A 123 10.14 22.13 73.44
CA ASN A 123 11.01 22.96 72.60
C ASN A 123 10.72 22.78 71.10
N TYR A 124 10.49 21.53 70.67
CA TYR A 124 10.18 21.23 69.27
C TYR A 124 8.86 21.88 68.84
N ILE A 125 7.82 21.82 69.68
CA ILE A 125 6.54 22.48 69.41
C ILE A 125 6.73 23.99 69.27
N LYS A 126 7.43 24.63 70.22
CA LYS A 126 7.72 26.08 70.15
C LYS A 126 8.49 26.47 68.88
N GLN A 127 9.44 25.64 68.46
CA GLN A 127 10.19 25.86 67.22
C GLN A 127 9.30 25.73 65.98
N LYS A 128 8.45 24.71 65.93
CA LYS A 128 7.51 24.49 64.82
C LYS A 128 6.52 25.66 64.69
N GLU A 129 6.01 26.17 65.80
CA GLU A 129 5.14 27.36 65.82
C GLU A 129 5.88 28.62 65.32
N ARG A 130 7.15 28.82 65.69
CA ARG A 130 7.98 29.91 65.14
C ARG A 130 8.24 29.77 63.64
N GLN A 131 8.35 28.55 63.12
CA GLN A 131 8.52 28.31 61.68
C GLN A 131 7.22 28.58 60.91
N LYS A 132 6.05 28.24 61.47
CA LYS A 132 4.75 28.53 60.86
C LYS A 132 4.45 30.03 60.75
N MET A 133 4.97 30.85 61.67
CA MET A 133 4.77 32.31 61.66
C MET A 133 5.75 33.09 60.78
N LYS A 134 6.69 32.43 60.08
CA LYS A 134 7.53 33.14 59.10
C LYS A 134 6.65 33.56 57.92
N PRO A 135 6.51 34.87 57.64
CA PRO A 135 5.85 35.32 56.42
C PRO A 135 6.63 34.77 55.23
N ILE A 136 5.93 34.19 54.26
CA ILE A 136 6.50 33.94 52.95
C ILE A 136 6.92 35.32 52.42
N THR A 137 8.20 35.50 52.12
CA THR A 137 8.71 36.77 51.58
C THR A 137 7.97 37.09 50.28
N SER A 138 7.59 38.35 50.04
CA SER A 138 6.77 38.78 48.88
C SER A 138 7.28 38.25 47.53
N ASP A 139 8.60 38.09 47.40
CA ASP A 139 9.27 37.63 46.18
C ASP A 139 8.96 36.16 45.86
N CYS A 140 8.76 35.33 46.90
CA CYS A 140 8.35 33.92 46.73
C CYS A 140 6.89 33.83 46.31
N GLU A 141 6.03 34.70 46.84
CA GLU A 141 4.61 34.74 46.50
C GLU A 141 4.38 35.18 45.05
N THR A 142 5.12 36.19 44.58
CA THR A 142 5.06 36.63 43.18
C THR A 142 5.59 35.55 42.23
N SER A 143 6.71 34.92 42.57
CA SER A 143 7.27 33.82 41.76
C SER A 143 6.32 32.63 41.64
N LEU A 144 5.67 32.21 42.73
CA LEU A 144 4.69 31.11 42.72
C LEU A 144 3.43 31.47 41.91
N ARG A 145 3.04 32.74 41.91
CA ARG A 145 1.89 33.21 41.13
C ARG A 145 2.17 33.15 39.63
N GLN A 146 3.36 33.62 39.23
CA GLN A 146 3.81 33.55 37.84
C GLN A 146 3.94 32.10 37.36
N GLU A 147 4.54 31.21 38.14
CA GLU A 147 4.68 29.79 37.79
C GLU A 147 3.30 29.11 37.61
N ASN A 148 2.32 29.46 38.44
CA ASN A 148 0.95 28.96 38.28
C ASN A 148 0.26 29.48 37.01
N GLU A 149 0.50 30.73 36.62
CA GLU A 149 -0.02 31.29 35.37
C GLU A 149 0.60 30.59 34.15
N GLU A 150 1.92 30.33 34.17
CA GLU A 150 2.62 29.56 33.14
C GLU A 150 2.13 28.10 33.05
N LEU A 151 1.88 27.47 34.20
CA LEU A 151 1.30 26.13 34.27
C LEU A 151 -0.13 26.10 33.73
N CYS A 152 -0.93 27.14 33.99
CA CYS A 152 -2.29 27.25 33.48
C CYS A 152 -2.30 27.34 31.93
N ILE A 153 -1.43 28.16 31.36
CA ILE A 153 -1.27 28.28 29.90
C ILE A 153 -0.79 26.95 29.31
N SER A 154 0.21 26.32 29.94
CA SER A 154 0.74 25.03 29.48
C SER A 154 -0.31 23.93 29.50
N LYS A 155 -1.16 23.90 30.54
CA LYS A 155 -2.27 22.97 30.65
C LYS A 155 -3.26 23.13 29.50
N GLN A 156 -3.69 24.36 29.19
CA GLN A 156 -4.62 24.61 28.07
C GLN A 156 -4.02 24.18 26.72
N VAL A 157 -2.73 24.44 26.49
CA VAL A 157 -2.04 24.01 25.25
C VAL A 157 -2.02 22.49 25.15
N LEU A 158 -1.78 21.79 26.26
CA LEU A 158 -1.80 20.32 26.29
C LEU A 158 -3.21 19.76 26.07
N GLU A 159 -4.23 20.34 26.69
CA GLU A 159 -5.64 19.96 26.47
C GLU A 159 -6.02 20.07 25.00
N LYS A 160 -5.64 21.18 24.34
CA LYS A 160 -5.87 21.34 22.89
C LYS A 160 -5.16 20.28 22.06
N LYS A 161 -3.91 19.95 22.38
CA LYS A 161 -3.17 18.88 21.68
C LYS A 161 -3.80 17.50 21.88
N ILE A 162 -4.38 17.24 23.06
CA ILE A 162 -5.11 16.00 23.33
C ILE A 162 -6.35 15.92 22.43
N GLU A 163 -7.11 17.00 22.30
CA GLU A 163 -8.28 17.07 21.42
C GLU A 163 -7.91 16.81 19.95
N GLU A 164 -6.87 17.49 19.44
CA GLU A 164 -6.36 17.28 18.08
C GLU A 164 -5.93 15.83 17.83
N LEU A 165 -5.31 15.17 18.82
CA LEU A 165 -4.93 13.76 18.72
C LEU A 165 -6.13 12.82 18.73
N LEU A 166 -7.19 13.13 19.47
CA LEU A 166 -8.42 12.35 19.47
C LEU A 166 -9.17 12.45 18.13
N GLU A 167 -9.27 13.65 17.56
CA GLU A 167 -9.83 13.83 16.22
C GLU A 167 -9.03 13.04 15.17
N LEU A 168 -7.70 13.12 15.23
CA LEU A 168 -6.83 12.36 14.33
C LEU A 168 -7.05 10.85 14.47
N GLN A 169 -7.19 10.36 15.71
CA GLN A 169 -7.47 8.94 15.99
C GLN A 169 -8.80 8.50 15.36
N GLU A 170 -9.86 9.29 15.50
CA GLU A 170 -11.16 8.99 14.88
C GLU A 170 -11.10 9.02 13.35
N GLN A 171 -10.34 9.95 12.76
CA GLN A 171 -10.10 9.93 11.31
C GLN A 171 -9.40 8.65 10.85
N TYR A 172 -8.36 8.20 11.56
CA TYR A 172 -7.68 6.95 11.23
C TYR A 172 -8.60 5.72 11.36
N LYS A 173 -9.46 5.67 12.39
CA LYS A 173 -10.48 4.61 12.53
C LYS A 173 -11.46 4.64 11.36
N SER A 174 -12.01 5.81 11.03
CA SER A 174 -12.94 5.98 9.92
C SER A 174 -12.31 5.56 8.58
N ARG A 175 -11.06 5.99 8.33
CA ARG A 175 -10.29 5.58 7.14
C ARG A 175 -10.03 4.08 7.11
N GLY A 176 -9.73 3.46 8.26
CA GLY A 176 -9.56 2.01 8.38
C GLY A 176 -10.83 1.26 7.96
N VAL A 177 -11.99 1.68 8.47
CA VAL A 177 -13.29 1.09 8.11
C VAL A 177 -13.64 1.28 6.64
N ALA A 178 -13.33 2.44 6.05
CA ALA A 178 -13.53 2.68 4.63
C ALA A 178 -12.66 1.74 3.77
N MET A 179 -11.40 1.55 4.18
CA MET A 179 -10.46 0.67 3.48
C MET A 179 -10.88 -0.80 3.55
N THR A 180 -11.36 -1.27 4.70
CA THR A 180 -11.85 -2.65 4.83
C THR A 180 -13.08 -2.91 3.96
N ARG A 181 -14.03 -1.96 3.91
CA ARG A 181 -15.22 -2.09 3.04
C ARG A 181 -14.85 -2.12 1.56
N SER A 182 -13.94 -1.25 1.13
CA SER A 182 -13.46 -1.24 -0.25
C SER A 182 -12.72 -2.52 -0.61
N LEU A 183 -11.97 -3.09 0.32
CA LEU A 183 -11.29 -4.37 0.13
C LEU A 183 -12.30 -5.51 -0.05
N GLU A 184 -13.32 -5.56 0.78
CA GLU A 184 -14.41 -6.55 0.70
C GLU A 184 -15.15 -6.48 -0.65
N GLU A 185 -15.58 -5.29 -1.08
CA GLU A 185 -16.20 -5.09 -2.40
C GLU A 185 -15.29 -5.53 -3.56
N SER A 186 -13.99 -5.25 -3.46
CA SER A 186 -13.03 -5.70 -4.48
C SER A 186 -12.87 -7.22 -4.49
N GLY A 187 -12.91 -7.86 -3.32
CA GLY A 187 -12.87 -9.32 -3.17
C GLY A 187 -14.10 -10.00 -3.79
N GLU A 188 -15.29 -9.42 -3.63
CA GLU A 188 -16.51 -9.89 -4.29
C GLU A 188 -16.39 -9.81 -5.82
N LYS A 189 -15.90 -8.68 -6.35
CA LYS A 189 -15.68 -8.50 -7.80
C LYS A 189 -14.67 -9.50 -8.35
N VAL A 190 -13.59 -9.77 -7.62
CA VAL A 190 -12.59 -10.78 -8.00
C VAL A 190 -13.22 -12.18 -8.03
N SER A 191 -14.08 -12.50 -7.07
CA SER A 191 -14.81 -13.78 -7.06
C SER A 191 -15.72 -13.91 -8.29
N GLN A 192 -16.50 -12.87 -8.61
CA GLN A 192 -17.36 -12.84 -9.81
C GLN A 192 -16.57 -12.99 -11.11
N LEU A 193 -15.41 -12.33 -11.21
CA LEU A 193 -14.51 -12.48 -12.36
C LEU A 193 -13.94 -13.89 -12.45
N SER A 194 -13.56 -14.49 -11.32
CA SER A 194 -13.08 -15.87 -11.26
C SER A 194 -14.13 -16.86 -11.76
N ASP A 195 -15.39 -16.70 -11.34
CA ASP A 195 -16.51 -17.54 -11.80
C ASP A 195 -16.76 -17.38 -13.30
N SER A 196 -16.71 -16.15 -13.80
CA SER A 196 -16.83 -15.86 -15.24
C SER A 196 -15.70 -16.51 -16.05
N VAL A 197 -14.47 -16.44 -15.55
CA VAL A 197 -13.32 -17.09 -16.18
C VAL A 197 -13.48 -18.62 -16.17
N ALA A 198 -13.97 -19.20 -15.08
CA ALA A 198 -14.24 -20.64 -15.01
C ALA A 198 -15.32 -21.07 -16.02
N PHE A 199 -16.39 -20.27 -16.15
CA PHE A 199 -17.43 -20.46 -17.16
C PHE A 199 -16.88 -20.39 -18.58
N PHE A 200 -16.06 -19.38 -18.92
CA PHE A 200 -15.47 -19.33 -20.26
C PHE A 200 -14.51 -20.49 -20.52
N LYS A 201 -13.73 -20.92 -19.52
CA LYS A 201 -12.87 -22.10 -19.63
C LYS A 201 -13.66 -23.38 -19.94
N SER A 202 -14.89 -23.52 -19.45
CA SER A 202 -15.72 -24.69 -19.75
C SER A 202 -16.29 -24.67 -21.17
N ILE A 203 -16.57 -23.49 -21.74
CA ILE A 203 -17.14 -23.35 -23.10
C ILE A 203 -16.08 -23.45 -24.21
N ILE A 204 -14.87 -22.94 -23.97
CA ILE A 204 -13.79 -22.88 -24.97
C ILE A 204 -13.56 -24.24 -25.69
N PRO A 205 -13.50 -25.39 -25.01
CA PRO A 205 -13.27 -26.69 -25.67
C PRO A 205 -14.35 -27.03 -26.68
N ASP A 206 -15.62 -26.83 -26.34
CA ASP A 206 -16.76 -27.14 -27.21
C ASP A 206 -16.78 -26.22 -28.43
N THR A 207 -16.51 -24.92 -28.22
CA THR A 207 -16.39 -23.97 -29.33
C THR A 207 -15.22 -24.32 -30.25
N LYS A 208 -14.05 -24.70 -29.70
CA LYS A 208 -12.92 -25.17 -30.50
C LYS A 208 -13.27 -26.40 -31.33
N LYS A 209 -14.02 -27.35 -30.75
CA LYS A 209 -14.48 -28.55 -31.45
C LYS A 209 -15.45 -28.19 -32.59
N ALA A 210 -16.38 -27.26 -32.37
CA ALA A 210 -17.31 -26.78 -33.39
C ALA A 210 -16.57 -26.08 -34.55
N ILE A 211 -15.59 -25.23 -34.25
CA ILE A 211 -14.75 -24.56 -35.26
C ILE A 211 -13.99 -25.59 -36.10
N ALA A 212 -13.29 -26.54 -35.47
CA ALA A 212 -12.56 -27.58 -36.20
C ALA A 212 -13.47 -28.46 -37.07
N SER A 213 -14.75 -28.64 -36.69
CA SER A 213 -15.73 -29.33 -37.52
C SER A 213 -16.20 -28.49 -38.71
N ALA A 214 -16.36 -27.18 -38.52
CA ALA A 214 -16.72 -26.25 -39.59
C ALA A 214 -15.60 -26.12 -40.62
N GLU A 215 -14.35 -26.01 -40.19
CA GLU A 215 -13.15 -25.98 -41.06
C GLU A 215 -13.12 -27.18 -42.01
N LYS A 216 -13.29 -28.41 -41.49
CA LYS A 216 -13.37 -29.62 -42.31
C LYS A 216 -14.48 -29.59 -43.36
N SER A 217 -15.61 -28.97 -43.03
CA SER A 217 -16.75 -28.86 -43.93
C SER A 217 -16.49 -27.83 -45.03
N ILE A 218 -15.81 -26.73 -44.69
CA ILE A 218 -15.37 -25.70 -45.63
C ILE A 218 -14.35 -26.28 -46.62
N ASP A 219 -13.33 -27.00 -46.15
CA ASP A 219 -12.34 -27.66 -47.02
C ASP A 219 -13.01 -28.60 -48.06
N LEU A 220 -14.00 -29.38 -47.61
CA LEU A 220 -14.75 -30.27 -48.50
C LEU A 220 -15.56 -29.48 -49.54
N LEU A 221 -16.15 -28.34 -49.16
CA LEU A 221 -16.90 -27.48 -50.05
C LEU A 221 -15.97 -26.82 -51.07
N GLU A 222 -14.82 -26.32 -50.64
CA GLU A 222 -13.82 -25.67 -51.49
C GLU A 222 -13.31 -26.64 -52.58
N ASN A 223 -13.05 -27.90 -52.23
CA ASN A 223 -12.73 -28.95 -53.20
C ASN A 223 -13.87 -29.14 -54.23
N ARG A 224 -15.13 -29.18 -53.79
CA ARG A 224 -16.28 -29.29 -54.71
C ARG A 224 -16.40 -28.09 -55.63
N CYS A 225 -16.17 -26.88 -55.12
CA CYS A 225 -16.15 -25.66 -55.93
C CYS A 225 -15.07 -25.72 -57.00
N GLN A 226 -13.84 -26.13 -56.65
CA GLN A 226 -12.75 -26.26 -57.61
C GLN A 226 -13.08 -27.24 -58.75
N ASN A 227 -13.67 -28.39 -58.43
CA ASN A 227 -14.09 -29.37 -59.44
C ASN A 227 -15.14 -28.78 -60.40
N LEU A 228 -16.08 -27.97 -59.88
CA LEU A 228 -17.09 -27.33 -60.72
C LEU A 228 -16.49 -26.24 -61.62
N GLU A 229 -15.54 -25.46 -61.11
CA GLU A 229 -14.79 -24.48 -61.91
C GLU A 229 -14.04 -25.14 -63.07
N ASP A 230 -13.39 -26.28 -62.82
CA ASP A 230 -12.71 -27.04 -63.87
C ASP A 230 -13.69 -27.51 -64.96
N ILE A 231 -14.86 -28.03 -64.55
CA ILE A 231 -15.91 -28.45 -65.48
C ILE A 231 -16.43 -27.27 -66.31
N ILE A 232 -16.65 -26.12 -65.68
CA ILE A 232 -17.09 -24.89 -66.36
C ILE A 232 -16.02 -24.44 -67.35
N SER A 233 -14.74 -24.40 -66.95
CA SER A 233 -13.63 -24.03 -67.84
C SER A 233 -13.55 -24.92 -69.08
N VAL A 234 -13.73 -26.24 -68.93
CA VAL A 234 -13.76 -27.18 -70.06
C VAL A 234 -14.97 -26.90 -70.96
N LYS A 235 -16.14 -26.65 -70.39
CA LYS A 235 -17.36 -26.31 -71.16
C LYS A 235 -17.21 -25.00 -71.91
N ASP A 236 -16.64 -23.98 -71.29
CA ASP A 236 -16.40 -22.66 -71.91
C ASP A 236 -15.46 -22.78 -73.11
N ARG A 237 -14.35 -23.53 -72.97
CA ARG A 237 -13.46 -23.82 -74.10
C ARG A 237 -14.19 -24.53 -75.24
N LYS A 238 -15.07 -25.48 -74.92
CA LYS A 238 -15.87 -26.20 -75.94
C LYS A 238 -16.87 -25.27 -76.62
N ILE A 239 -17.51 -24.36 -75.89
CA ILE A 239 -18.41 -23.36 -76.44
C ILE A 239 -17.65 -22.44 -77.41
N ILE A 240 -16.49 -21.91 -76.98
CA ILE A 240 -15.63 -21.07 -77.83
C ILE A 240 -15.27 -21.82 -79.13
N ALA A 241 -14.79 -23.06 -79.02
CA ALA A 241 -14.43 -23.86 -80.20
C ALA A 241 -15.61 -24.10 -81.16
N LEU A 242 -16.81 -24.35 -80.63
CA LEU A 242 -18.02 -24.49 -81.44
C LEU A 242 -18.43 -23.17 -82.11
N VAL A 243 -18.32 -22.04 -81.39
CA VAL A 243 -18.60 -20.71 -81.94
C VAL A 243 -17.61 -20.39 -83.07
N ASP A 244 -16.32 -20.65 -82.89
CA ASP A 244 -15.31 -20.48 -83.94
C ASP A 244 -15.59 -21.37 -85.16
N GLN A 245 -16.04 -22.60 -84.94
CA GLN A 245 -16.46 -23.50 -86.02
C GLN A 245 -17.70 -22.97 -86.77
N ILE A 246 -18.67 -22.38 -86.07
CA ILE A 246 -19.85 -21.77 -86.71
C ILE A 246 -19.42 -20.54 -87.51
N LEU A 247 -18.61 -19.65 -86.93
CA LEU A 247 -18.14 -18.42 -87.58
C LEU A 247 -17.30 -18.72 -88.83
N SER A 248 -16.45 -19.75 -88.79
CA SER A 248 -15.67 -20.18 -89.96
C SER A 248 -16.56 -20.73 -91.09
N LYS A 249 -17.60 -21.51 -90.77
CA LYS A 249 -18.60 -21.95 -91.77
C LYS A 249 -19.39 -20.77 -92.35
N MET A 250 -19.69 -19.77 -91.53
CA MET A 250 -20.46 -18.60 -91.95
C MET A 250 -19.63 -17.60 -92.78
N LYS A 251 -18.30 -17.52 -92.57
CA LYS A 251 -17.38 -16.68 -93.37
C LYS A 251 -17.40 -16.99 -94.87
N HIS A 252 -17.88 -18.16 -95.27
CA HIS A 252 -18.05 -18.56 -96.67
C HIS A 252 -19.46 -18.30 -97.23
N ASN A 253 -20.38 -17.80 -96.40
CA ASN A 253 -21.77 -17.51 -96.74
C ASN A 253 -22.03 -16.01 -96.56
N ASP A 254 -21.36 -15.18 -97.35
CA ASP A 254 -21.79 -13.78 -97.46
C ASP A 254 -23.16 -13.76 -98.14
N VAL A 255 -24.21 -13.44 -97.37
CA VAL A 255 -25.60 -13.43 -97.84
C VAL A 255 -25.82 -12.43 -98.98
N THR A 256 -24.87 -11.49 -99.17
CA THR A 256 -24.88 -10.52 -100.26
C THR A 256 -24.17 -11.00 -101.53
N ILE A 257 -23.40 -12.09 -101.48
CA ILE A 257 -22.71 -12.66 -102.63
C ILE A 257 -23.45 -13.92 -103.09
N GLU A 258 -23.66 -14.05 -104.39
CA GLU A 258 -24.30 -15.24 -104.95
C GLU A 258 -23.46 -16.49 -104.65
N PRO A 259 -24.04 -17.51 -103.98
CA PRO A 259 -23.32 -18.70 -103.57
C PRO A 259 -23.00 -19.56 -104.80
N GLU A 260 -21.84 -20.20 -104.78
CA GLU A 260 -21.39 -21.10 -105.85
C GLU A 260 -22.22 -22.39 -105.92
N ILE A 261 -22.73 -22.82 -104.77
CA ILE A 261 -23.60 -23.99 -104.63
C ILE A 261 -24.80 -23.56 -103.80
N TYR A 262 -26.01 -23.64 -104.39
CA TYR A 262 -27.24 -23.37 -103.65
C TYR A 262 -27.52 -24.51 -102.67
N SER A 263 -27.77 -24.16 -101.42
CA SER A 263 -28.07 -25.12 -100.35
C SER A 263 -29.48 -25.70 -100.48
N SER A 264 -30.38 -25.04 -101.21
CA SER A 264 -31.73 -25.54 -101.48
C SER A 264 -32.33 -25.00 -102.79
N THR A 265 -33.37 -25.69 -103.28
CA THR A 265 -34.16 -25.23 -104.44
C THR A 265 -34.85 -23.88 -104.18
N HIS A 266 -35.22 -23.61 -102.92
CA HIS A 266 -35.82 -22.33 -102.54
C HIS A 266 -34.81 -21.18 -102.63
N GLU A 267 -33.59 -21.39 -102.13
CA GLU A 267 -32.50 -20.42 -102.21
C GLU A 267 -32.13 -20.10 -103.67
N ARG A 268 -32.04 -21.12 -104.53
CA ARG A 268 -31.81 -20.93 -105.98
C ARG A 268 -32.88 -20.04 -106.61
N LYS A 269 -34.16 -20.32 -106.35
CA LYS A 269 -35.27 -19.49 -106.88
C LYS A 269 -35.20 -18.05 -106.40
N LEU A 270 -34.74 -17.84 -105.16
CA LEU A 270 -34.64 -16.53 -104.55
C LEU A 270 -33.50 -15.71 -105.16
N TRP A 271 -32.34 -16.32 -105.44
CA TRP A 271 -31.24 -15.68 -106.18
C TRP A 271 -31.59 -15.37 -107.64
N VAL A 272 -32.29 -16.27 -108.33
CA VAL A 272 -32.81 -16.00 -109.68
C VAL A 272 -33.75 -14.79 -109.70
N LYS A 273 -34.63 -14.67 -108.69
CA LYS A 273 -35.52 -13.50 -108.56
C LYS A 273 -34.73 -12.21 -108.34
N ARG A 274 -33.72 -12.23 -107.45
CA ARG A 274 -32.82 -11.08 -107.22
C ARG A 274 -32.03 -10.71 -108.49
N HIS A 275 -31.59 -11.69 -109.28
CA HIS A 275 -30.89 -11.45 -110.55
C HIS A 275 -31.82 -10.78 -111.58
N SER A 276 -33.08 -11.19 -111.67
CA SER A 276 -34.06 -10.51 -112.53
C SER A 276 -34.43 -9.11 -112.03
N GLU A 277 -34.42 -8.87 -110.72
CA GLU A 277 -34.72 -7.56 -110.14
C GLU A 277 -33.54 -6.57 -110.34
N SER A 278 -32.29 -7.05 -110.32
CA SER A 278 -31.11 -6.20 -110.52
C SER A 278 -30.96 -5.66 -111.94
N GLU A 279 -31.59 -6.29 -112.94
CA GLU A 279 -31.65 -5.77 -114.31
C GLU A 279 -32.42 -4.44 -114.41
N HIS A 280 -33.26 -4.12 -113.42
CA HIS A 280 -34.13 -2.94 -113.43
C HIS A 280 -34.01 -2.05 -112.18
N ASP A 281 -33.42 -2.53 -111.10
CA ASP A 281 -33.24 -1.79 -109.84
C ASP A 281 -31.76 -1.63 -109.45
N LEU A 282 -31.27 -0.39 -109.57
CA LEU A 282 -29.91 0.02 -109.22
C LEU A 282 -29.58 -0.16 -107.73
N GLU A 283 -30.58 -0.14 -106.85
CA GLU A 283 -30.39 -0.34 -105.42
C GLU A 283 -30.06 -1.81 -105.11
N THR A 284 -30.68 -2.73 -105.85
CA THR A 284 -30.43 -4.17 -105.77
C THR A 284 -29.06 -4.53 -106.33
N GLN A 285 -28.62 -3.87 -107.41
CA GLN A 285 -27.27 -4.06 -107.97
C GLN A 285 -26.13 -3.62 -107.02
N LYS A 286 -26.36 -2.61 -106.18
CA LYS A 286 -25.38 -2.18 -105.16
C LYS A 286 -25.35 -3.09 -103.93
N LYS A 287 -26.46 -3.75 -103.62
CA LYS A 287 -26.64 -4.58 -102.42
C LYS A 287 -26.16 -6.01 -102.58
N TYR A 288 -26.14 -6.54 -103.80
CA TYR A 288 -25.81 -7.94 -104.07
C TYR A 288 -24.73 -8.07 -105.14
N THR A 289 -23.77 -8.97 -104.91
CA THR A 289 -22.75 -9.35 -105.87
C THR A 289 -23.18 -10.64 -106.54
N PHE A 290 -23.60 -10.57 -107.80
CA PHE A 290 -23.98 -11.72 -108.61
C PHE A 290 -22.74 -12.36 -109.26
N ARG A 291 -22.73 -13.69 -109.40
CA ARG A 291 -21.66 -14.39 -110.15
C ARG A 291 -22.08 -14.52 -111.63
N PRO A 292 -21.15 -14.41 -112.59
CA PRO A 292 -21.44 -14.61 -114.02
C PRO A 292 -21.90 -16.03 -114.37
#